data_AF-A0A7L2IYS9-F1
#
_entry.id   AF-A0A7L2IYS9-F1
#
_cell.length_a   1.000
_cell.length_b   1.000
_cell.length_c   1.000
_cell.angle_alpha   90.00
_cell.angle_beta   90.00
_cell.angle_gamma   90.00
#
_symmetry.space_group_name_H-M   'P 1'
#
loop_
_entity.id
_entity.type
_entity.pdbx_description
1 polymer ?
#
loop_
_entity_poly.entity_id
_entity_poly.type
_entity_poly.pdbx_seq_one_letter_code
_entity_poly.pdbx_strand_id
1 'polypeptide(L)'
;QSLNIFQNLNKRQFETVLHLFEVAIIATDLALYFKKRTMFQKIVDAIEKMETEEEAIKYISIDPTKKEVIMAMMMTGCDLSAITKPWEVQSKVGTFQIRNTAFTIKCKPMMDRNKGDELPKLQVGFIDFVCTFVYK
;
A
#
# COMPACT_ATOMS: atom_id res chain seq x y z
N GLN A 1 24.59 2.30 23.30
CA GLN A 1 24.43 1.49 22.07
C GLN A 1 24.02 2.41 20.94
N SER A 2 24.68 2.33 19.79
CA SER A 2 24.22 3.00 18.56
C SER A 2 23.02 2.23 18.01
N LEU A 3 21.88 2.89 17.81
CA LEU A 3 20.66 2.30 17.25
C LEU A 3 20.69 2.24 15.71
N ASN A 4 21.68 2.87 15.08
CA ASN A 4 21.74 2.98 13.62
C ASN A 4 22.33 1.71 12.99
N ILE A 5 21.47 0.90 12.39
CA ILE A 5 21.85 -0.33 11.67
C ILE A 5 22.61 -0.07 10.36
N PHE A 6 22.64 1.18 9.86
CA PHE A 6 23.29 1.57 8.61
C PHE A 6 24.69 2.18 8.79
N GLN A 7 25.26 2.11 10.00
CA GLN A 7 26.56 2.72 10.33
C GLN A 7 27.74 2.26 9.45
N ASN A 8 27.63 1.08 8.82
CA ASN A 8 28.68 0.51 7.96
C ASN A 8 28.45 0.78 6.46
N LEU A 9 27.38 1.48 6.08
CA LEU A 9 27.14 1.84 4.69
C LEU A 9 28.03 3.02 4.27
N ASN A 10 28.45 3.02 3.01
CA ASN A 10 29.07 4.22 2.45
C ASN A 10 28.02 5.32 2.24
N LYS A 11 28.48 6.57 2.06
CA LYS A 11 27.60 7.74 1.91
C LYS A 11 26.53 7.55 0.82
N ARG A 12 26.92 7.03 -0.35
CA ARG A 12 26.00 6.84 -1.48
C ARG A 12 24.94 5.77 -1.19
N GLN A 13 25.32 4.67 -0.55
CA GLN A 13 24.38 3.63 -0.12
C GLN A 13 23.41 4.18 0.93
N PHE A 14 23.92 4.95 1.89
CA PHE A 14 23.09 5.56 2.93
C PHE A 14 22.05 6.53 2.35
N GLU A 15 22.46 7.42 1.44
CA GLU A 15 21.55 8.34 0.73
C GLU A 15 20.49 7.57 -0.09
N THR A 16 20.90 6.49 -0.76
CA THR A 16 19.97 5.64 -1.54
C THR A 16 18.93 4.98 -0.63
N VAL A 17 19.36 4.44 0.52
CA VAL A 17 18.46 3.81 1.49
C VAL A 17 17.48 4.82 2.06
N LEU A 18 17.94 6.02 2.41
CA LEU A 18 17.06 7.09 2.91
C LEU A 18 16.00 7.49 1.88
N HIS A 19 16.38 7.64 0.62
CA HIS A 19 15.43 7.92 -0.46
C HIS A 19 14.38 6.80 -0.61
N LEU A 20 14.82 5.53 -0.59
CA LEU A 20 13.89 4.40 -0.67
C LEU A 20 12.93 4.35 0.53
N PHE A 21 13.41 4.67 1.75
CA PHE A 21 12.56 4.80 2.93
C PHE A 21 11.51 5.89 2.76
N GLU A 22 11.90 7.07 2.28
CA GLU A 22 10.98 8.17 2.02
C GLU A 22 9.87 7.74 1.05
N VAL A 23 10.24 7.14 -0.09
CA VAL A 23 9.28 6.63 -1.06
C VAL A 23 8.35 5.58 -0.44
N ALA A 24 8.89 4.63 0.32
CA ALA A 24 8.11 3.55 0.93
C ALA A 24 7.13 4.05 2.01
N ILE A 25 7.55 4.99 2.86
CA ILE A 25 6.71 5.57 3.91
C ILE A 25 5.59 6.39 3.28
N ILE A 26 5.93 7.26 2.32
CA ILE A 26 4.95 8.13 1.65
C ILE A 26 3.93 7.30 0.84
N ALA A 27 4.34 6.14 0.30
CA ALA A 27 3.46 5.24 -0.43
C ALA A 27 2.34 4.59 0.42
N THR A 28 2.43 4.65 1.75
CA THR A 28 1.35 4.18 2.64
C THR A 28 0.13 5.12 2.64
N ASP A 29 0.26 6.35 2.12
CA ASP A 29 -0.87 7.26 1.97
C ASP A 29 -1.75 6.89 0.76
N LEU A 30 -2.99 6.49 1.04
CA LEU A 30 -3.99 6.14 0.03
C LEU A 30 -4.29 7.28 -0.97
N ALA A 31 -4.14 8.56 -0.59
CA ALA A 31 -4.35 9.67 -1.51
C ALA A 31 -3.28 9.70 -2.62
N LEU A 32 -2.05 9.31 -2.29
CA LEU A 32 -0.94 9.23 -3.24
C LEU A 32 -0.98 7.94 -4.06
N TYR A 33 -1.45 6.84 -3.46
CA TYR A 33 -1.76 5.60 -4.16
C TYR A 33 -2.66 5.83 -5.38
N PHE A 34 -3.78 6.56 -5.23
CA PHE A 34 -4.69 6.82 -6.36
C PHE A 34 -4.03 7.59 -7.51
N LYS A 35 -3.03 8.44 -7.22
CA LYS A 35 -2.26 9.15 -8.26
C LYS A 35 -1.30 8.23 -9.01
N LYS A 36 -0.71 7.24 -8.32
CA LYS A 36 0.27 6.29 -8.89
C LYS A 36 -0.39 5.09 -9.60
N ARG A 37 -1.66 4.82 -9.29
CA ARG A 37 -2.48 3.74 -9.86
C ARG A 37 -2.40 3.63 -11.40
N THR A 38 -2.55 4.77 -12.08
CA THR A 38 -2.55 4.83 -13.55
C THR A 38 -1.19 4.53 -14.16
N MET A 39 -0.12 4.91 -13.49
CA MET A 39 1.25 4.63 -13.92
C MET A 39 1.58 3.14 -13.75
N PHE A 40 1.15 2.56 -12.62
CA PHE A 40 1.28 1.12 -12.39
C PHE A 40 0.55 0.29 -13.44
N GLN A 41 -0.71 0.62 -13.76
CA GLN A 41 -1.47 -0.10 -14.79
C GLN A 41 -0.74 -0.10 -16.14
N LYS A 42 -0.19 1.05 -16.56
CA LYS A 42 0.58 1.12 -17.81
C LYS A 42 1.83 0.24 -17.81
N ILE A 43 2.46 0.05 -16.64
CA ILE A 43 3.61 -0.84 -16.50
C ILE A 43 3.16 -2.29 -16.64
N VAL A 44 2.07 -2.68 -15.97
CA VAL A 44 1.48 -4.03 -16.07
C VAL A 44 1.05 -4.33 -17.51
N ASP A 45 0.28 -3.43 -18.14
CA ASP A 45 -0.19 -3.58 -19.53
C ASP A 45 0.95 -3.71 -20.55
N ALA A 46 2.12 -3.14 -20.24
CA ALA A 46 3.31 -3.28 -21.07
C ALA A 46 3.99 -4.64 -20.86
N ILE A 47 4.09 -5.09 -19.60
CA ILE A 47 4.70 -6.38 -19.24
C ILE A 47 3.88 -7.55 -19.77
N GLU A 48 2.54 -7.48 -19.69
CA GLU A 48 1.65 -8.55 -20.19
C GLU A 48 1.79 -8.82 -21.70
N LYS A 49 2.32 -7.85 -22.46
CA LYS A 49 2.55 -7.99 -23.91
C LYS A 49 3.93 -8.55 -24.24
N MET A 50 4.81 -8.71 -23.26
CA MET A 50 6.15 -9.24 -23.44
C MET A 50 6.09 -10.77 -23.44
N GLU A 51 6.88 -11.41 -24.29
CA GLU A 51 6.83 -12.87 -24.47
C GLU A 51 7.69 -13.60 -23.44
N THR A 52 8.73 -12.94 -22.92
CA THR A 52 9.72 -13.55 -22.02
C THR A 52 9.86 -12.79 -20.71
N GLU A 53 10.19 -13.53 -19.64
CA GLU A 53 10.41 -12.96 -18.31
C GLU A 53 11.66 -12.06 -18.30
N GLU A 54 12.70 -12.41 -19.06
CA GLU A 54 13.91 -11.60 -19.15
C GLU A 54 13.65 -10.21 -19.71
N GLU A 55 12.75 -10.08 -20.71
CA GLU A 55 12.33 -8.80 -21.26
C GLU A 55 11.58 -7.96 -20.24
N ALA A 56 10.66 -8.56 -19.49
CA ALA A 56 9.93 -7.89 -18.42
C ALA A 56 10.86 -7.39 -17.30
N ILE A 57 11.77 -8.25 -16.84
CA ILE A 57 12.76 -7.90 -15.82
C ILE A 57 13.64 -6.75 -16.32
N LYS A 58 14.10 -6.80 -17.58
CA LYS A 58 14.93 -5.76 -18.18
C LYS A 58 14.16 -4.44 -18.33
N TYR A 59 12.91 -4.49 -18.78
CA TYR A 59 12.03 -3.32 -18.93
C TYR A 59 11.84 -2.56 -17.61
N ILE A 60 11.60 -3.29 -16.52
CA ILE A 60 11.51 -2.71 -15.18
C ILE A 60 12.89 -2.23 -14.71
N SER A 61 13.93 -3.03 -14.95
CA SER A 61 15.23 -2.82 -14.32
C SER A 61 16.01 -1.62 -14.84
N ILE A 62 15.79 -1.24 -16.09
CA ILE A 62 16.46 -0.11 -16.76
C ILE A 62 15.98 1.23 -16.19
N ASP A 63 14.73 1.33 -15.73
CA ASP A 63 14.13 2.58 -15.28
C ASP A 63 13.86 2.55 -13.77
N PRO A 64 14.63 3.31 -12.97
CA PRO A 64 14.43 3.41 -11.53
C PRO A 64 13.01 3.83 -11.14
N THR A 65 12.35 4.67 -11.95
CA THR A 65 10.98 5.14 -11.70
C THR A 65 9.99 3.98 -11.71
N LYS A 66 10.16 3.01 -12.61
CA LYS A 66 9.29 1.82 -12.67
C LYS A 66 9.45 0.97 -11.42
N LYS A 67 10.69 0.77 -10.95
CA LYS A 67 10.97 0.08 -9.69
C LYS A 67 10.31 0.79 -8.51
N GLU A 68 10.41 2.11 -8.44
CA GLU A 68 9.79 2.90 -7.37
C GLU A 68 8.26 2.81 -7.38
N VAL A 69 7.63 2.83 -8.56
CA VAL A 69 6.18 2.65 -8.68
C VAL A 69 5.76 1.26 -8.20
N ILE A 70 6.47 0.22 -8.63
CA ILE A 70 6.20 -1.16 -8.19
C ILE A 70 6.40 -1.30 -6.67
N MET A 71 7.49 -0.74 -6.13
CA MET A 71 7.76 -0.73 -4.70
C MET A 71 6.65 -0.01 -3.93
N ALA A 72 6.22 1.16 -4.39
CA ALA A 72 5.14 1.91 -3.76
C ALA A 72 3.83 1.11 -3.73
N MET A 73 3.47 0.47 -4.86
CA MET A 73 2.26 -0.37 -4.95
C MET A 73 2.35 -1.60 -4.04
N MET A 74 3.53 -2.23 -3.97
CA MET A 74 3.79 -3.35 -3.07
C MET A 74 3.68 -2.93 -1.59
N MET A 75 4.21 -1.75 -1.23
CA MET A 75 4.07 -1.20 0.13
C MET A 75 2.63 -0.98 0.51
N THR A 76 1.81 -0.38 -0.37
CA THR A 76 0.37 -0.24 -0.15
C THR A 76 -0.32 -1.61 -0.01
N GLY A 77 0.02 -2.58 -0.85
CA GLY A 77 -0.50 -3.95 -0.74
C GLY A 77 -0.18 -4.58 0.62
N CYS A 78 1.07 -4.47 1.08
CA CYS A 78 1.49 -4.97 2.39
C CYS A 78 0.72 -4.31 3.54
N ASP A 79 0.50 -3.00 3.49
CA ASP A 79 -0.28 -2.26 4.51
C ASP A 79 -1.75 -2.74 4.56
N LEU A 80 -2.31 -3.09 3.42
CA LEU A 80 -3.68 -3.60 3.30
C LEU A 80 -3.80 -5.12 3.52
N SER A 81 -2.70 -5.84 3.76
CA SER A 81 -2.67 -7.31 3.79
C SER A 81 -3.48 -7.96 4.91
N ALA A 82 -3.93 -7.21 5.91
CA ALA A 82 -4.84 -7.72 6.93
C ALA A 82 -6.17 -8.22 6.31
N ILE A 83 -6.64 -7.57 5.23
CA ILE A 83 -7.90 -7.90 4.56
C ILE A 83 -7.90 -9.28 3.89
N THR A 84 -6.72 -9.83 3.61
CA THR A 84 -6.55 -11.13 2.92
C THR A 84 -6.45 -12.30 3.89
N LYS A 85 -6.51 -12.06 5.20
CA LYS A 85 -6.47 -13.11 6.22
C LYS A 85 -7.81 -13.84 6.32
N PRO A 86 -7.81 -15.08 6.84
CA PRO A 86 -9.05 -15.83 7.10
C PRO A 86 -10.02 -15.04 7.98
N TRP A 87 -11.31 -15.34 7.84
CA TRP A 87 -12.41 -14.61 8.48
C TRP A 87 -12.26 -14.51 10.01
N GLU A 88 -11.72 -15.54 10.65
CA GLU A 88 -11.49 -15.61 12.10
C GLU A 88 -10.51 -14.54 12.59
N VAL A 89 -9.59 -14.11 11.72
CA VAL A 89 -8.64 -13.02 11.97
C VAL A 89 -9.24 -11.69 11.54
N GLN A 90 -9.81 -11.64 10.34
CA GLN A 90 -10.29 -10.39 9.73
C GLN A 90 -11.48 -9.78 10.50
N SER A 91 -12.40 -10.60 11.00
CA SER A 91 -13.55 -10.14 11.79
C SER A 91 -13.13 -9.35 13.02
N LYS A 92 -12.03 -9.75 13.68
CA LYS A 92 -11.45 -9.03 14.82
C LYS A 92 -10.95 -7.66 14.37
N VAL A 93 -10.10 -7.61 13.34
CA VAL A 93 -9.52 -6.35 12.81
C VAL A 93 -10.59 -5.36 12.36
N GLY A 94 -11.65 -5.85 11.68
CA GLY A 94 -12.76 -5.02 11.22
C GLY A 94 -13.51 -4.35 12.37
N THR A 95 -13.77 -5.06 13.46
CA THR A 95 -14.46 -4.50 14.65
C THR A 95 -13.60 -3.48 15.41
N PHE A 96 -12.28 -3.61 15.40
CA PHE A 96 -11.35 -2.66 16.06
C PHE A 96 -11.27 -1.30 15.35
N GLN A 97 -11.75 -1.16 14.11
CA GLN A 97 -11.71 0.12 13.40
C GLN A 97 -12.75 1.14 13.90
N ILE A 98 -13.71 0.71 14.71
CA ILE A 98 -14.69 1.60 15.35
C ILE A 98 -14.01 2.34 16.50
N ARG A 99 -13.80 3.66 16.38
CA ARG A 99 -13.21 4.47 17.45
C ARG A 99 -14.27 4.92 18.45
N ASN A 100 -13.89 4.99 19.74
CA ASN A 100 -14.71 5.70 20.73
C ASN A 100 -14.77 7.18 20.36
N THR A 101 -15.98 7.73 20.31
CA THR A 101 -16.32 9.12 19.97
C THR A 101 -15.90 10.13 21.05
N ALA A 102 -14.74 9.94 21.67
CA ALA A 102 -14.17 10.86 22.66
C ALA A 102 -13.54 12.12 22.01
N PHE A 103 -13.37 12.11 20.69
CA PHE A 103 -12.84 13.25 19.93
C PHE A 103 -13.96 14.00 19.22
N THR A 104 -13.99 15.34 19.37
CA THR A 104 -14.94 16.29 18.76
C THR A 104 -14.83 16.39 17.23
N ILE A 105 -13.92 15.64 16.62
CA ILE A 105 -13.71 15.60 15.17
C ILE A 105 -14.71 14.63 14.57
N LYS A 106 -15.51 15.11 13.61
CA LYS A 106 -16.50 14.29 12.89
C LYS A 106 -15.77 13.13 12.19
N CYS A 107 -15.91 11.93 12.75
CA CYS A 107 -15.28 10.73 12.23
C CYS A 107 -15.87 10.38 10.85
N LYS A 108 -15.04 9.80 9.97
CA LYS A 108 -15.55 9.21 8.72
C LYS A 108 -16.55 8.08 9.09
N PRO A 109 -17.60 7.84 8.28
CA PRO A 109 -18.64 6.84 8.59
C PRO A 109 -18.11 5.46 9.00
N MET A 110 -16.99 5.02 8.42
CA MET A 110 -16.34 3.74 8.72
C MET A 110 -15.74 3.63 10.13
N MET A 111 -15.48 4.76 10.79
CA MET A 111 -14.93 4.84 12.15
C MET A 111 -15.96 5.31 13.19
N ASP A 112 -17.20 5.58 12.77
CA ASP A 112 -18.28 6.08 13.62
C ASP A 112 -19.03 4.90 14.26
N ARG A 113 -19.02 4.83 15.59
CA ARG A 113 -19.70 3.80 16.36
C ARG A 113 -21.22 3.81 16.16
N ASN A 114 -21.81 4.97 15.89
CA ASN A 114 -23.26 5.11 15.66
C ASN A 114 -23.69 4.54 14.31
N LYS A 115 -22.75 4.19 13.43
CA LYS A 115 -22.97 3.57 12.12
C LYS A 115 -22.43 2.14 12.05
N GLY A 116 -22.34 1.46 13.21
CA GLY A 116 -21.87 0.09 13.29
C GLY A 116 -22.60 -0.88 12.35
N ASP A 117 -23.91 -0.69 12.18
CA ASP A 117 -24.74 -1.53 11.29
C ASP A 117 -24.40 -1.34 9.80
N GLU A 118 -23.83 -0.19 9.42
CA GLU A 118 -23.36 0.09 8.06
C GLU A 118 -21.94 -0.43 7.81
N LEU A 119 -21.20 -0.82 8.87
CA LEU A 119 -19.80 -1.23 8.77
C LEU A 119 -19.56 -2.36 7.76
N PRO A 120 -20.37 -3.45 7.70
CA PRO A 120 -20.17 -4.49 6.71
C PRO A 120 -20.24 -3.96 5.28
N LYS A 121 -21.21 -3.09 4.98
CA LYS A 121 -21.37 -2.49 3.66
C LYS A 121 -20.20 -1.57 3.30
N LEU A 122 -19.72 -0.78 4.27
CA LEU A 122 -18.56 0.09 4.11
C LEU A 122 -17.26 -0.71 3.88
N GLN A 123 -17.09 -1.83 4.58
CA GLN A 123 -15.94 -2.74 4.41
C GLN A 123 -15.95 -3.39 3.02
N VAL A 124 -17.10 -3.88 2.55
CA VAL A 124 -17.24 -4.42 1.18
C VAL A 124 -16.88 -3.36 0.15
N GLY A 125 -17.41 -2.13 0.29
CA GLY A 125 -17.07 -1.03 -0.62
C GLY A 125 -15.58 -0.68 -0.62
N PHE A 126 -14.91 -0.77 0.53
CA PHE A 126 -13.46 -0.57 0.62
C PHE A 126 -12.69 -1.69 -0.10
N ILE A 127 -13.08 -2.95 0.09
CA ILE A 127 -12.48 -4.10 -0.60
C ILE A 127 -12.59 -3.92 -2.11
N ASP A 128 -13.80 -3.64 -2.61
CA ASP A 128 -14.07 -3.53 -4.04
C ASP A 128 -13.31 -2.36 -4.69
N PHE A 129 -13.25 -1.21 -4.01
CA PHE A 129 -12.72 0.02 -4.60
C PHE A 129 -11.19 0.16 -4.46
N VAL A 130 -10.64 -0.33 -3.35
CA VAL A 130 -9.21 -0.15 -3.01
C VAL A 130 -8.45 -1.46 -3.18
N CYS A 131 -8.87 -2.52 -2.48
CA CYS A 131 -8.09 -3.76 -2.40
C CYS A 131 -8.10 -4.55 -3.71
N THR A 132 -9.25 -4.66 -4.37
CA THR A 132 -9.37 -5.45 -5.61
C THR A 132 -8.40 -4.98 -6.69
N PHE A 133 -8.13 -3.68 -6.81
CA PHE A 133 -7.17 -3.21 -7.80
C PHE A 133 -5.72 -3.59 -7.49
N VAL A 134 -5.32 -3.59 -6.21
CA VAL A 134 -3.93 -3.87 -5.84
C VAL A 134 -3.60 -5.35 -5.99
N TYR A 135 -4.59 -6.23 -5.83
CA TYR A 135 -4.40 -7.68 -5.80
C TYR A 135 -4.84 -8.44 -7.06
N LYS A 136 -5.50 -7.78 -8.01
CA LYS A 136 -5.98 -8.39 -9.26
C LYS A 136 -5.11 -7.97 -10.43
#